data_AF-A0A2V2WUN0-F1
#
_entry.id   AF-A0A2V2WUN0-F1
#
_cell.length_a   1.000
_cell.length_b   1.000
_cell.length_c   1.000
_cell.angle_alpha   90.00
_cell.angle_beta   90.00
_cell.angle_gamma   90.00
#
_symmetry.space_group_name_H-M   'P 1'
#
loop_
_entity.id
_entity.type
_entity.pdbx_description
1 polymer ?
#
loop_
_entity_poly.entity_id
_entity_poly.type
_entity_poly.pdbx_seq_one_letter_code
_entity_poly.pdbx_strand_id
1 'polypeptide(L)'
;MVLRHDSRVSVMQFGAQLEAVALRVLRPSSSSTSAPPRQLLHHVELVRRLPFYGYHERFRSFFRVSVIDPAMVGRLVRLLGHTTEVGGRRWQTYESHAPYHFQFMVDYGMKGMAPFFIPTCTARSPIPKELQHVQAQARLKITAVTSKGEPMRLTRAELEIDVRASALRWRESSIETGENLLSVRRSVPAILCRVRR
;
A
#
# COMPACT_ATOMS: atom_id res chain seq x y z
N MET A 1 -9.13 5.76 -1.56
CA MET A 1 -10.47 5.14 -1.70
C MET A 1 -11.42 6.07 -2.45
N VAL A 2 -12.50 5.54 -3.03
CA VAL A 2 -13.49 6.32 -3.80
C VAL A 2 -14.91 5.94 -3.36
N LEU A 3 -15.77 6.91 -3.04
CA LEU A 3 -17.13 6.63 -2.52
C LEU A 3 -18.06 6.08 -3.61
N ARG A 4 -18.67 4.92 -3.36
CA ARG A 4 -19.66 4.30 -4.25
C ARG A 4 -21.05 4.79 -3.88
N HIS A 5 -21.62 5.65 -4.73
CA HIS A 5 -23.00 6.10 -4.58
C HIS A 5 -24.04 5.20 -5.29
N ASP A 6 -23.64 4.43 -6.29
CA ASP A 6 -24.55 3.57 -7.06
C ASP A 6 -24.12 2.11 -6.96
N SER A 7 -25.05 1.25 -6.53
CA SER A 7 -24.87 -0.20 -6.41
C SER A 7 -24.88 -0.93 -7.76
N ARG A 8 -25.24 -0.26 -8.86
CA ARG A 8 -25.23 -0.83 -10.21
C ARG A 8 -23.82 -0.93 -10.79
N VAL A 9 -22.93 0.01 -10.45
CA VAL A 9 -21.55 0.01 -10.95
C VAL A 9 -20.78 -1.12 -10.26
N SER A 10 -20.37 -2.13 -11.02
CA SER A 10 -19.57 -3.23 -10.50
C SER A 10 -18.10 -2.81 -10.30
N VAL A 11 -17.38 -3.54 -9.43
CA VAL A 11 -15.95 -3.30 -9.17
C VAL A 11 -15.13 -3.44 -10.44
N MET A 12 -15.42 -4.48 -11.22
CA MET A 12 -14.70 -4.77 -12.47
C MET A 12 -14.96 -3.71 -13.53
N GLN A 13 -16.21 -3.27 -13.68
CA GLN A 13 -16.56 -2.18 -14.60
C GLN A 13 -15.86 -0.88 -14.22
N PHE A 14 -15.89 -0.52 -12.93
CA PHE A 14 -15.21 0.68 -12.45
C PHE A 14 -13.69 0.61 -12.68
N GLY A 15 -13.06 -0.51 -12.34
CA GLY A 15 -11.62 -0.71 -12.54
C GLY A 15 -11.22 -0.63 -14.01
N ALA A 16 -11.94 -1.33 -14.89
CA ALA A 16 -11.69 -1.32 -16.33
C ALA A 16 -11.87 0.08 -16.95
N GLN A 17 -12.93 0.79 -16.57
CA GLN A 17 -13.17 2.16 -17.04
C GLN A 17 -12.08 3.12 -16.56
N LEU A 18 -11.70 3.04 -15.27
CA LEU A 18 -10.66 3.87 -14.70
C LEU A 18 -9.30 3.63 -15.37
N GLU A 19 -8.93 2.37 -15.57
CA GLU A 19 -7.70 1.98 -16.25
C GLU A 19 -7.67 2.51 -17.70
N ALA A 20 -8.74 2.27 -18.47
CA ALA A 20 -8.82 2.69 -19.87
C ALA A 20 -8.76 4.22 -20.03
N VAL A 21 -9.51 4.96 -19.20
CA VAL A 21 -9.51 6.43 -19.21
C VAL A 21 -8.15 6.96 -18.75
N ALA A 22 -7.57 6.39 -17.70
CA ALA A 22 -6.25 6.80 -17.20
C ALA A 22 -5.15 6.58 -18.25
N LEU A 23 -5.13 5.45 -18.94
CA LEU A 23 -4.18 5.18 -20.01
C LEU A 23 -4.32 6.18 -21.17
N ARG A 24 -5.55 6.56 -21.51
CA ARG A 24 -5.80 7.53 -22.58
C ARG A 24 -5.37 8.95 -22.20
N VAL A 25 -5.71 9.40 -20.99
CA VAL A 25 -5.50 10.79 -20.55
C VAL A 25 -4.09 11.03 -20.00
N LEU A 26 -3.48 10.03 -19.37
CA LEU A 26 -2.23 10.19 -18.62
C LEU A 26 -0.98 9.69 -19.38
N ARG A 27 -1.14 9.08 -20.56
CA ARG A 27 0.01 8.71 -21.40
C ARG A 27 0.74 9.97 -21.89
N PRO A 28 2.06 10.08 -21.64
CA PRO A 28 2.86 11.13 -22.28
C PRO A 28 2.91 10.88 -23.79
N SER A 29 2.81 11.95 -24.57
CA SER A 29 2.72 11.93 -26.04
C SER A 29 3.96 11.37 -26.76
N SER A 30 5.02 11.00 -26.04
CA SER A 30 6.35 10.69 -26.60
C SER A 30 6.84 9.26 -26.39
N SER A 31 6.07 8.35 -25.79
CA SER A 31 6.49 6.94 -25.69
C SER A 31 6.10 6.18 -26.96
N SER A 32 7.12 5.69 -27.68
CA SER A 32 7.02 4.88 -28.90
C SER A 32 5.98 3.75 -28.84
N THR A 33 5.35 3.52 -29.99
CA THR A 33 4.21 2.64 -30.29
C THR A 33 4.40 1.13 -30.00
N SER A 34 5.49 0.69 -29.36
CA SER A 34 5.83 -0.74 -29.23
C SER A 34 5.78 -1.33 -27.81
N ALA A 35 5.62 -0.52 -26.76
CA ALA A 35 5.52 -1.05 -25.39
C ALA A 35 4.08 -1.51 -25.08
N PRO A 36 3.87 -2.70 -24.47
CA PRO A 36 2.55 -3.13 -24.02
C PRO A 36 1.95 -2.07 -23.06
N PRO A 37 0.61 -1.93 -23.03
CA PRO A 37 -0.03 -0.97 -22.12
C PRO A 37 0.43 -1.25 -20.70
N ARG A 38 1.14 -0.27 -20.10
CA ARG A 38 1.58 -0.37 -18.71
C ARG A 38 0.36 -0.39 -17.82
N GLN A 39 0.11 -1.51 -17.15
CA GLN A 39 -0.90 -1.61 -16.11
C GLN A 39 -0.63 -0.52 -15.05
N LEU A 40 -1.64 0.29 -14.76
CA LEU A 40 -1.60 1.38 -13.79
C LEU A 40 -2.17 0.93 -12.44
N LEU A 41 -3.29 0.21 -12.47
CA LEU A 41 -3.95 -0.31 -11.28
C LEU A 41 -3.50 -1.74 -10.99
N HIS A 42 -3.07 -1.98 -9.76
CA HIS A 42 -2.74 -3.32 -9.27
C HIS A 42 -4.02 -4.11 -8.97
N HIS A 43 -4.96 -3.50 -8.24
CA HIS A 43 -6.18 -4.17 -7.78
C HIS A 43 -7.26 -3.16 -7.44
N VAL A 44 -8.52 -3.53 -7.62
CA VAL A 44 -9.68 -2.75 -7.18
C VAL A 44 -10.64 -3.68 -6.44
N GLU A 45 -11.11 -3.24 -5.28
CA GLU A 45 -12.08 -3.99 -4.49
C GLU A 45 -13.16 -3.09 -3.87
N LEU A 46 -14.26 -3.71 -3.48
CA LEU A 46 -15.34 -3.05 -2.75
C LEU A 46 -15.14 -3.25 -1.24
N VAL A 47 -15.06 -2.15 -0.50
CA VAL A 47 -14.93 -2.15 0.96
C VAL A 47 -16.05 -1.37 1.62
N ARG A 48 -16.47 -1.78 2.81
CA ARG A 48 -17.39 -1.00 3.66
C ARG A 48 -16.59 -0.27 4.73
N ARG A 49 -16.77 1.05 4.81
CA ARG A 49 -16.06 1.93 5.75
C ARG A 49 -16.99 3.03 6.29
N LEU A 50 -16.65 3.58 7.44
CA LEU A 50 -17.29 4.78 7.97
C LEU A 50 -16.46 5.99 7.51
N PRO A 51 -17.07 7.00 6.85
CA PRO A 51 -16.34 8.22 6.50
C PRO A 51 -15.88 8.94 7.77
N PHE A 52 -14.64 9.43 7.77
CA PHE A 52 -14.07 10.13 8.93
C PHE A 52 -14.60 11.56 9.09
N TYR A 53 -14.79 12.28 7.98
CA TYR A 53 -15.22 13.67 8.03
C TYR A 53 -16.75 13.79 8.08
N GLY A 54 -17.24 14.47 9.12
CA GLY A 54 -18.67 14.63 9.42
C GLY A 54 -19.20 13.51 10.32
N TYR A 55 -20.41 13.70 10.86
CA TYR A 55 -21.08 12.66 11.63
C TYR A 55 -21.79 11.68 10.67
N HIS A 56 -21.43 10.40 10.74
CA HIS A 56 -22.06 9.33 9.96
C HIS A 56 -22.42 8.17 10.87
N GLU A 57 -23.67 7.74 10.84
CA GLU A 57 -24.15 6.59 11.64
C GLU A 57 -24.01 5.27 10.89
N ARG A 58 -23.93 5.32 9.56
CA ARG A 58 -24.00 4.14 8.69
C ARG A 58 -22.73 3.98 7.87
N PHE A 59 -22.28 2.74 7.76
CA PHE A 59 -21.22 2.34 6.83
C PHE A 59 -21.62 2.62 5.39
N ARG A 60 -20.69 3.19 4.63
CA ARG A 60 -20.81 3.40 3.19
C ARG A 60 -19.88 2.46 2.44
N SER A 61 -20.23 2.20 1.18
CA SER A 61 -19.43 1.37 0.29
C SER A 61 -18.42 2.23 -0.47
N PHE A 62 -17.17 1.79 -0.54
CA PHE A 62 -16.08 2.47 -1.24
C PHE A 62 -15.36 1.50 -2.15
N PHE A 63 -14.81 2.01 -3.25
CA PHE A 63 -13.79 1.31 -4.01
C PHE A 63 -12.42 1.60 -3.39
N ARG A 64 -11.71 0.55 -2.96
CA ARG A 64 -10.28 0.62 -2.64
C ARG A 64 -9.52 0.33 -3.93
N VAL A 65 -8.74 1.32 -4.38
CA VAL A 65 -7.97 1.27 -5.62
C VAL A 65 -6.50 1.21 -5.22
N SER A 66 -5.84 0.11 -5.56
CA SER A 66 -4.40 -0.07 -5.39
C SER A 66 -3.70 0.26 -6.71
N VAL A 67 -2.74 1.18 -6.65
CA VAL A 67 -1.99 1.67 -7.81
C VAL A 67 -0.58 1.09 -7.77
N ILE A 68 -0.02 0.72 -8.92
CA ILE A 68 1.32 0.14 -9.01
C ILE A 68 2.40 1.20 -8.70
N ASP A 69 2.29 2.36 -9.34
CA ASP A 69 3.20 3.48 -9.11
C ASP A 69 2.54 4.52 -8.18
N PRO A 70 3.08 4.77 -6.96
CA PRO A 70 2.52 5.77 -6.05
C PRO A 70 2.58 7.20 -6.62
N ALA A 71 3.48 7.52 -7.54
CA ALA A 71 3.55 8.84 -8.17
C ALA A 71 2.31 9.15 -9.03
N MET A 72 1.62 8.11 -9.51
CA MET A 72 0.42 8.24 -10.35
C MET A 72 -0.84 8.58 -9.54
N VAL A 73 -0.85 8.37 -8.23
CA VAL A 73 -2.04 8.58 -7.37
C VAL A 73 -2.57 10.01 -7.49
N GLY A 74 -1.70 11.02 -7.44
CA GLY A 74 -2.11 12.42 -7.56
C GLY A 74 -2.77 12.74 -8.91
N ARG A 75 -2.30 12.12 -9.99
CA ARG A 75 -2.86 12.29 -11.34
C ARG A 75 -4.22 11.60 -11.47
N LEU A 76 -4.34 10.37 -10.93
CA LEU A 76 -5.61 9.63 -10.91
C LEU A 76 -6.68 10.36 -10.08
N VAL A 77 -6.29 10.97 -8.96
CA VAL A 77 -7.20 11.76 -8.11
C VAL A 77 -7.76 12.96 -8.87
N ARG A 78 -6.89 13.70 -9.60
CA ARG A 78 -7.35 14.81 -10.44
C ARG A 78 -8.27 14.31 -11.56
N LEU A 79 -7.92 13.21 -12.23
CA LEU A 79 -8.74 12.60 -13.28
C LEU A 79 -10.14 12.27 -12.75
N LEU A 80 -10.23 11.51 -11.66
CA LEU A 80 -11.49 11.13 -11.03
C LEU A 80 -12.34 12.33 -10.57
N GLY A 81 -11.69 13.43 -10.17
CA GLY A 81 -12.37 14.65 -9.75
C GLY A 81 -12.88 15.53 -10.88
N HIS A 82 -12.23 15.51 -12.06
CA HIS A 82 -12.56 16.41 -13.18
C HIS A 82 -13.36 15.73 -14.29
N THR A 83 -13.15 14.43 -14.52
CA THR A 83 -13.83 13.71 -15.60
C THR A 83 -15.08 13.01 -15.11
N THR A 84 -16.03 12.79 -16.02
CA THR A 84 -17.25 11.99 -15.82
C THR A 84 -17.20 10.67 -16.58
N GLU A 85 -16.13 10.42 -17.34
CA GLU A 85 -16.01 9.24 -18.20
C GLU A 85 -15.92 7.92 -17.42
N VAL A 86 -15.46 7.99 -16.16
CA VAL A 86 -15.46 6.85 -15.25
C VAL A 86 -16.83 6.82 -14.57
N GLY A 87 -17.66 5.82 -14.89
CA GLY A 87 -18.96 5.63 -14.24
C GLY A 87 -19.97 6.78 -14.40
N GLY A 88 -19.81 7.65 -15.40
CA GLY A 88 -20.77 8.71 -15.74
C GLY A 88 -20.81 9.88 -14.76
N ARG A 89 -19.85 10.02 -13.84
CA ARG A 89 -19.85 11.08 -12.82
C ARG A 89 -18.46 11.44 -12.32
N ARG A 90 -18.38 12.57 -11.64
CA ARG A 90 -17.20 12.95 -10.86
C ARG A 90 -17.17 12.17 -9.55
N TRP A 91 -15.98 11.73 -9.16
CA TRP A 91 -15.77 10.90 -7.98
C TRP A 91 -15.01 11.67 -6.91
N GLN A 92 -15.53 11.62 -5.69
CA GLN A 92 -14.81 12.11 -4.53
C GLN A 92 -13.80 11.05 -4.06
N THR A 93 -12.54 11.46 -3.97
CA THR A 93 -11.47 10.61 -3.44
C THR A 93 -11.29 10.84 -1.93
N TYR A 94 -10.96 9.77 -1.24
CA TYR A 94 -10.74 9.74 0.21
C TYR A 94 -9.37 9.16 0.51
N GLU A 95 -8.70 9.75 1.50
CA GLU A 95 -7.35 9.37 1.97
C GLU A 95 -6.26 9.42 0.88
N SER A 96 -6.51 10.12 -0.23
CA SER A 96 -5.57 10.28 -1.35
C SER A 96 -4.40 11.21 -1.07
N HIS A 97 -4.51 12.06 -0.04
CA HIS A 97 -3.49 13.02 0.37
C HIS A 97 -2.36 12.37 1.18
N ALA A 98 -2.59 11.18 1.76
CA ALA A 98 -1.58 10.50 2.56
C ALA A 98 -0.50 9.92 1.63
N PRO A 99 0.79 10.29 1.81
CA PRO A 99 1.85 9.76 0.97
C PRO A 99 2.05 8.26 1.21
N TYR A 100 2.51 7.54 0.18
CA TYR A 100 2.68 6.07 0.24
C TYR A 100 3.51 5.60 1.44
N HIS A 101 4.60 6.32 1.76
CA HIS A 101 5.49 5.94 2.85
C HIS A 101 4.78 6.03 4.20
N PHE A 102 3.89 7.02 4.37
CA PHE A 102 3.09 7.15 5.59
C PHE A 102 2.03 6.06 5.70
N GLN A 103 1.37 5.71 4.60
CA GLN A 103 0.44 4.57 4.58
C GLN A 103 1.16 3.29 4.98
N PHE A 104 2.34 3.02 4.43
CA PHE A 104 3.17 1.88 4.81
C PHE A 104 3.56 1.89 6.30
N MET A 105 4.00 3.04 6.82
CA MET A 105 4.33 3.16 8.25
C MET A 105 3.14 2.87 9.14
N VAL A 106 1.96 3.42 8.82
CA VAL A 106 0.72 3.13 9.54
C VAL A 106 0.38 1.65 9.41
N ASP A 107 0.38 1.08 8.21
CA ASP A 107 -0.02 -0.30 7.91
C ASP A 107 0.82 -1.38 8.58
N TYR A 108 2.04 -1.07 9.03
CA TYR A 108 2.91 -2.01 9.76
C TYR A 108 3.26 -1.52 11.19
N GLY A 109 2.68 -0.40 11.64
CA GLY A 109 2.99 0.19 12.94
C GLY A 109 4.44 0.67 13.08
N MET A 110 5.06 1.07 11.98
CA MET A 110 6.43 1.59 11.96
C MET A 110 6.46 3.03 12.43
N LYS A 111 7.48 3.36 13.20
CA LYS A 111 7.75 4.74 13.65
C LYS A 111 9.12 5.16 13.14
N GLY A 112 9.26 6.44 12.82
CA GLY A 112 10.55 7.02 12.47
C GLY A 112 11.54 6.88 13.62
N MET A 113 12.79 6.52 13.32
CA MET A 113 13.89 6.36 14.28
C MET A 113 13.63 5.35 15.41
N ALA A 114 12.61 4.50 15.29
CA ALA A 114 12.31 3.45 16.24
C ALA A 114 12.78 2.09 15.73
N PRO A 115 13.08 1.13 16.62
CA PRO A 115 13.38 -0.23 16.19
C PRO A 115 12.19 -0.85 15.46
N PHE A 116 12.47 -1.53 14.36
CA PHE A 116 11.49 -2.25 13.57
C PHE A 116 11.79 -3.75 13.61
N PHE A 117 10.78 -4.54 13.98
CA PHE A 117 10.93 -5.98 14.12
C PHE A 117 10.75 -6.68 12.77
N ILE A 118 11.82 -7.30 12.27
CA ILE A 118 11.80 -8.11 11.06
C ILE A 118 11.85 -9.59 11.47
N PRO A 119 10.81 -10.39 11.16
CA PRO A 119 10.78 -11.79 11.58
C PRO A 119 11.64 -12.70 10.71
N THR A 120 11.74 -12.43 9.41
CA THR A 120 12.56 -13.20 8.46
C THR A 120 13.05 -12.27 7.36
N CYS A 121 14.31 -12.41 6.94
CA CYS A 121 14.85 -11.64 5.83
C CYS A 121 15.74 -12.50 4.93
N THR A 122 15.92 -12.01 3.70
CA THR A 122 16.91 -12.52 2.75
C THR A 122 18.03 -11.49 2.65
N ALA A 123 19.28 -11.88 2.86
CA ALA A 123 20.41 -10.97 2.73
C ALA A 123 20.95 -10.97 1.30
N ARG A 124 21.35 -9.80 0.79
CA ARG A 124 22.01 -9.69 -0.52
C ARG A 124 23.51 -9.88 -0.38
N SER A 125 24.11 -10.58 -1.34
CA SER A 125 25.57 -10.69 -1.43
C SER A 125 26.22 -9.40 -1.95
N PRO A 126 27.44 -9.04 -1.50
CA PRO A 126 28.24 -9.74 -0.50
C PRO A 126 27.81 -9.38 0.94
N ILE A 127 27.77 -10.39 1.81
CA ILE A 127 27.60 -10.19 3.25
C ILE A 127 28.95 -10.00 3.95
N PRO A 128 29.02 -9.25 5.07
CA PRO A 128 30.21 -9.11 5.89
C PRO A 128 30.80 -10.45 6.34
N LYS A 129 32.12 -10.51 6.54
CA LYS A 129 32.82 -11.75 6.94
C LYS A 129 32.27 -12.35 8.24
N GLU A 130 31.92 -11.50 9.20
CA GLU A 130 31.33 -11.89 10.49
C GLU A 130 29.99 -12.61 10.33
N LEU A 131 29.23 -12.25 9.29
CA LEU A 131 27.91 -12.82 9.00
C LEU A 131 27.99 -14.05 8.08
N GLN A 132 29.19 -14.49 7.65
CA GLN A 132 29.33 -15.72 6.87
C GLN A 132 29.05 -16.97 7.72
N HIS A 133 29.22 -16.88 9.05
CA HIS A 133 28.91 -17.98 9.95
C HIS A 133 27.39 -18.17 10.10
N VAL A 134 26.92 -19.42 9.94
CA VAL A 134 25.48 -19.79 10.02
C VAL A 134 24.82 -19.32 11.33
N GLN A 135 25.55 -19.37 12.44
CA GLN A 135 25.05 -18.90 13.74
C GLN A 135 24.77 -17.39 13.77
N ALA A 136 25.62 -16.59 13.12
CA ALA A 136 25.43 -15.14 13.03
C ALA A 136 24.23 -14.79 12.15
N GLN A 137 24.03 -15.52 11.04
CA GLN A 137 22.86 -15.40 10.19
C GLN A 137 21.56 -15.74 10.93
N ALA A 138 21.58 -16.82 11.73
CA ALA A 138 20.44 -17.22 12.54
C ALA A 138 20.03 -16.17 13.58
N ARG A 139 21.00 -15.48 14.22
CA ARG A 139 20.74 -14.39 15.17
C ARG A 139 20.00 -13.22 14.52
N LEU A 140 20.33 -12.90 13.26
CA LEU A 140 19.69 -11.84 12.47
C LEU A 140 18.47 -12.33 11.68
N LYS A 141 18.07 -13.60 11.84
CA LYS A 141 16.94 -14.23 11.14
C LYS A 141 17.07 -14.18 9.61
N ILE A 142 18.30 -14.21 9.11
CA ILE A 142 18.61 -14.33 7.70
C ILE A 142 18.31 -15.77 7.28
N THR A 143 17.33 -15.95 6.40
CA THR A 143 16.85 -17.27 5.95
C THR A 143 17.58 -17.74 4.70
N ALA A 144 17.94 -16.79 3.83
CA ALA A 144 18.65 -17.07 2.59
C ALA A 144 19.60 -15.92 2.27
N VAL A 145 20.65 -16.23 1.53
CA VAL A 145 21.59 -15.25 0.97
C VAL A 145 21.47 -15.32 -0.54
N THR A 146 21.21 -14.19 -1.18
CA THR A 146 21.05 -14.14 -2.64
C THR A 146 22.40 -14.34 -3.33
N SER A 147 22.38 -14.96 -4.51
CA SER A 147 23.57 -15.13 -5.35
C SER A 147 24.22 -13.79 -5.70
N LYS A 148 25.52 -13.83 -5.95
CA LYS A 148 26.30 -12.62 -6.25
C LYS A 148 25.82 -12.03 -7.58
N GLY A 149 25.30 -10.80 -7.53
CA GLY A 149 24.99 -9.99 -8.71
C GLY A 149 23.52 -9.89 -9.10
N GLU A 150 22.63 -10.70 -8.51
CA GLU A 150 21.21 -10.67 -8.86
C GLU A 150 20.32 -10.82 -7.62
N PRO A 151 19.60 -9.78 -7.16
CA PRO A 151 19.59 -8.42 -7.68
C PRO A 151 20.90 -7.69 -7.38
N MET A 152 21.27 -6.76 -8.28
CA MET A 152 22.42 -5.90 -8.06
C MET A 152 22.25 -5.08 -6.77
N ARG A 153 23.33 -5.00 -6.00
CA ARG A 153 23.41 -4.15 -4.82
C ARG A 153 23.28 -2.68 -5.22
N LEU A 154 22.40 -1.93 -4.56
CA LEU A 154 22.09 -0.54 -4.94
C LEU A 154 22.66 0.50 -3.95
N THR A 155 22.95 0.09 -2.72
CA THR A 155 23.40 0.96 -1.64
C THR A 155 24.83 0.64 -1.21
N ARG A 156 25.41 1.56 -0.43
CA ARG A 156 26.73 1.37 0.21
C ARG A 156 26.63 0.84 1.65
N ALA A 157 25.44 0.47 2.13
CA ALA A 157 25.22 0.01 3.49
C ALA A 157 25.80 -1.39 3.72
N GLU A 158 26.49 -1.62 4.84
CA GLU A 158 27.21 -2.88 5.14
C GLU A 158 26.40 -4.15 4.87
N LEU A 159 25.11 -4.13 5.18
CA LEU A 159 24.18 -5.22 4.94
C LEU A 159 22.95 -4.71 4.18
N GLU A 160 22.63 -5.34 3.05
CA GLU A 160 21.35 -5.17 2.36
C GLU A 160 20.46 -6.38 2.60
N ILE A 161 19.21 -6.11 3.00
CA ILE A 161 18.22 -7.16 3.23
C ILE A 161 16.96 -6.89 2.41
N ASP A 162 16.39 -7.96 1.89
CA ASP A 162 15.07 -7.99 1.30
C ASP A 162 14.10 -8.65 2.27
N VAL A 163 12.93 -8.03 2.43
CA VAL A 163 11.87 -8.53 3.29
C VAL A 163 10.57 -8.53 2.50
N ARG A 164 9.91 -9.69 2.45
CA ARG A 164 8.58 -9.78 1.86
C ARG A 164 7.56 -9.09 2.77
N ALA A 165 6.66 -8.30 2.18
CA ALA A 165 5.56 -7.67 2.91
C ALA A 165 4.72 -8.68 3.72
N SER A 166 4.51 -9.89 3.19
CA SER A 166 3.80 -10.96 3.90
C SER A 166 4.52 -11.51 5.14
N ALA A 167 5.84 -11.30 5.24
CA ALA A 167 6.58 -11.65 6.43
C ALA A 167 6.42 -10.58 7.52
N LEU A 168 6.21 -9.31 7.15
CA LEU A 168 6.03 -8.24 8.12
C LEU A 168 4.71 -8.47 8.88
N ARG A 169 4.82 -8.49 10.21
CA ARG A 169 3.66 -8.53 11.10
C ARG A 169 3.39 -7.12 11.61
N TRP A 170 2.12 -6.79 11.79
CA TRP A 170 1.74 -5.59 12.53
C TRP A 170 2.33 -5.66 13.94
N ARG A 171 2.88 -4.55 14.43
CA ARG A 171 3.38 -4.45 15.81
C ARG A 171 2.22 -4.64 16.80
N GLU A 172 2.10 -5.83 17.37
CA GLU A 172 1.14 -6.18 18.43
C GLU A 172 1.64 -5.71 19.81
N SER A 173 2.28 -4.54 19.88
CA SER A 173 2.73 -3.99 21.18
C SER A 173 1.59 -3.28 21.88
N SER A 174 1.45 -3.55 23.16
CA SER A 174 0.67 -2.76 24.12
C SER A 174 1.05 -1.28 24.01
N ILE A 175 0.05 -0.41 23.99
CA ILE A 175 0.20 1.05 23.93
C ILE A 175 1.12 1.49 25.08
N GLU A 176 2.23 2.15 24.76
CA GLU A 176 3.08 2.82 25.75
C GLU A 176 2.41 4.14 26.17
N THR A 177 2.46 4.49 27.46
CA THR A 177 1.81 5.69 27.98
C THR A 177 2.42 6.95 27.35
N GLY A 178 1.59 7.73 26.64
CA GLY A 178 2.02 8.92 25.89
C GLY A 178 1.95 8.79 24.35
N GLU A 179 1.54 7.63 23.84
CA GLU A 179 1.29 7.45 22.40
C GLU A 179 0.00 8.16 21.92
N ASN A 180 0.10 8.86 20.79
CA ASN A 180 -1.02 9.61 20.19
C ASN A 180 -2.20 8.69 19.80
N LEU A 181 -3.43 9.22 19.81
CA LEU A 181 -4.64 8.53 19.34
C LEU A 181 -4.56 8.01 17.88
N LEU A 182 -3.63 8.52 17.08
CA LEU A 182 -3.38 8.05 15.71
C LEU A 182 -2.49 6.79 15.63
N SER A 183 -1.70 6.51 16.69
CA SER A 183 -1.01 5.22 16.87
C SER A 183 -1.88 4.18 17.58
N VAL A 184 -3.03 4.59 18.13
CA VAL A 184 -4.04 3.69 18.68
C VAL A 184 -4.74 2.99 17.52
N ARG A 185 -4.82 1.66 17.64
CA ARG A 185 -5.61 0.73 16.81
C ARG A 185 -6.55 1.43 15.82
N ARG A 186 -6.13 1.61 14.57
CA ARG A 186 -7.08 1.47 13.46
C ARG A 186 -7.23 -0.03 13.26
N SER A 187 -8.15 -0.64 13.98
CA SER A 187 -8.70 -1.94 13.58
C SER A 187 -9.36 -1.75 12.22
N VAL A 188 -8.57 -1.87 11.17
CA VAL A 188 -9.07 -2.16 9.83
C VAL A 188 -8.51 -3.50 9.33
N PRO A 189 -8.58 -4.60 10.09
CA PRO A 189 -9.07 -5.84 9.52
C PRO A 189 -10.60 -5.82 9.56
N ALA A 190 -11.23 -6.36 8.54
CA ALA A 190 -12.66 -6.59 8.54
C ALA A 190 -13.08 -7.39 9.79
N ILE A 191 -14.25 -7.04 10.33
CA ILE A 191 -15.16 -7.89 11.12
C ILE A 191 -14.89 -7.99 12.65
N LEU A 192 -16.00 -7.75 13.35
CA LEU A 192 -16.35 -8.06 14.75
C LEU A 192 -15.93 -7.06 15.85
N CYS A 193 -16.93 -6.31 16.35
CA CYS A 193 -17.16 -6.29 17.79
C CYS A 193 -18.67 -6.34 18.09
N ARG A 194 -18.97 -7.00 19.20
CA ARG A 194 -20.19 -7.71 19.55
C ARG A 194 -21.38 -6.82 19.88
N VAL A 195 -22.55 -7.43 19.70
CA VAL A 195 -23.86 -7.09 20.30
C VAL A 195 -23.74 -6.77 21.80
N ARG A 196 -24.41 -5.70 22.23
CA ARG A 196 -25.11 -5.64 23.52
C ARG A 196 -26.38 -4.79 23.39
N ARG A 197 -27.51 -5.47 23.68
CA ARG A 197 -28.94 -5.08 23.79
C ARG A 197 -29.42 -3.88 22.98
#